data_AF-A0A524LZE8-F1
#
_entry.id   AF-A0A524LZE8-F1
#
_cell.length_a   1.000
_cell.length_b   1.000
_cell.length_c   1.000
_cell.angle_alpha   90.00
_cell.angle_beta   90.00
_cell.angle_gamma   90.00
#
_symmetry.space_group_name_H-M   'P 1'
#
loop_
_entity.id
_entity.type
_entity.pdbx_description
1 polymer ?
#
loop_
_entity_poly.entity_id
_entity_poly.type
_entity_poly.pdbx_seq_one_letter_code
_entity_poly.pdbx_strand_id
1 'polypeptide(L)'
;MNRRGIVFLVVLGFLLPVMASAATPQQEDIHPHADVDVWVNALGYYNYYWNDLGSGNRINVNIDVTSGDDIDFYILDEDNYDTYINGGSASSHLTRENAGSISVSYTIPSSGEWHLIFRNDNWFFRKHLEGTITVTAPYVPTSPSSSAGAVMALLVIAAVVICIAVCAAKSQKDKQEGPVASQSSQTGYQVAQPSVRPTQQVGFCPYCGTPKQLFDAKFCSKCGRAFSGPDLG
;
A
#
# COMPACT_ATOMS: atom_id res chain seq x y z
N MET A 1 12.48 40.79 17.13
CA MET A 1 12.26 39.33 16.94
C MET A 1 13.42 38.59 17.59
N ASN A 2 13.16 37.86 18.69
CA ASN A 2 14.24 37.29 19.50
C ASN A 2 14.98 36.18 18.72
N ARG A 3 16.32 36.15 18.81
CA ARG A 3 17.17 35.11 18.17
C ARG A 3 16.69 33.67 18.44
N ARG A 4 15.98 33.44 19.55
CA ARG A 4 15.36 32.15 19.90
C ARG A 4 14.20 31.75 18.97
N GLY A 5 13.40 32.70 18.48
CA GLY A 5 12.27 32.42 17.57
C GLY A 5 12.71 32.06 16.15
N ILE A 6 13.82 32.64 15.68
CA ILE A 6 14.37 32.35 14.34
C ILE A 6 14.94 30.92 14.29
N VAL A 7 15.64 30.47 15.34
CA VAL A 7 16.17 29.10 15.40
C VAL A 7 15.04 28.06 15.42
N PHE A 8 13.96 28.33 16.16
CA PHE A 8 12.81 27.43 16.21
C PHE A 8 12.10 27.32 14.84
N LEU A 9 11.96 28.43 14.12
CA LEU A 9 11.38 28.45 12.77
C LEU A 9 12.24 27.75 11.72
N VAL A 10 13.57 27.84 11.81
CA VAL A 10 14.48 27.15 10.89
C VAL A 10 14.43 25.63 11.12
N VAL A 11 14.39 25.16 12.37
CA VAL A 11 14.26 23.73 12.68
C VAL A 11 12.88 23.19 12.25
N LEU A 12 11.80 23.96 12.49
CA LEU A 12 10.45 23.58 12.04
C LEU A 12 10.33 23.57 10.51
N GLY A 13 10.98 24.51 9.82
CA GLY A 13 11.02 24.59 8.37
C GLY A 13 11.79 23.44 7.71
N PHE A 14 12.80 22.87 8.38
CA PHE A 14 13.51 21.67 7.92
C PHE A 14 12.76 20.36 8.19
N LEU A 15 11.81 20.34 9.14
CA LEU A 15 11.01 19.15 9.45
C LEU A 15 9.76 18.99 8.57
N LEU A 16 9.25 20.07 7.98
CA LEU A 16 8.04 20.06 7.15
C LEU A 16 8.15 19.33 5.80
N PRO A 17 9.29 19.30 5.07
CA PRO A 17 9.37 18.61 3.79
C PRO A 17 9.45 17.08 3.90
N VAL A 18 9.79 16.52 5.06
CA VAL A 18 10.10 15.09 5.21
C VAL A 18 8.84 14.22 5.37
N MET A 19 7.68 14.82 5.65
CA MET A 19 6.41 14.09 5.86
C MET A 19 5.63 13.83 4.56
N ALA A 20 6.09 14.33 3.40
CA ALA A 20 5.34 14.27 2.14
C ALA A 20 5.84 13.17 1.17
N SER A 21 6.89 12.43 1.50
CA SER A 21 7.29 11.25 0.72
C SER A 21 6.67 9.99 1.31
N ALA A 22 5.33 9.92 1.32
CA ALA A 22 4.70 8.62 1.27
C ALA A 22 4.97 8.12 -0.15
N ALA A 23 6.06 7.36 -0.32
CA ALA A 23 6.38 6.74 -1.58
C ALA A 23 5.14 5.99 -2.06
N THR A 24 4.48 6.52 -3.08
CA THR A 24 3.41 5.81 -3.76
C THR A 24 4.01 4.48 -4.18
N PRO A 25 3.51 3.34 -3.66
CA PRO A 25 4.00 2.03 -4.08
C PRO A 25 3.89 1.98 -5.60
N GLN A 26 5.05 1.96 -6.28
CA GLN A 26 5.07 1.79 -7.72
C GLN A 26 4.66 0.34 -7.97
N GLN A 27 3.56 0.16 -8.68
CA GLN A 27 3.12 -1.14 -9.15
C GLN A 27 4.19 -1.63 -10.13
N GLU A 28 4.96 -2.62 -9.70
CA GLU A 28 6.03 -3.19 -10.50
C GLU A 28 5.42 -4.05 -11.60
N ASP A 29 5.83 -3.78 -12.84
CA ASP A 29 5.51 -4.62 -13.98
C ASP A 29 6.40 -5.86 -13.88
N ILE A 30 5.77 -7.00 -13.63
CA ILE A 30 6.47 -8.26 -13.31
C ILE A 30 6.79 -9.08 -14.56
N HIS A 31 6.20 -8.74 -15.70
CA HIS A 31 6.49 -9.36 -16.99
C HIS A 31 6.69 -8.28 -18.06
N PRO A 32 7.49 -8.54 -19.11
CA PRO A 32 7.66 -7.58 -20.17
C PRO A 32 6.31 -7.26 -20.81
N HIS A 33 6.00 -5.97 -20.87
CA HIS A 33 4.94 -5.41 -21.71
C HIS A 33 5.04 -6.03 -23.11
N ALA A 34 3.96 -6.64 -23.58
CA ALA A 34 3.89 -7.16 -24.94
C ALA A 34 3.01 -6.25 -25.80
N ASP A 35 3.63 -5.63 -26.80
CA ASP A 35 2.92 -5.05 -27.93
C ASP A 35 2.45 -6.18 -28.83
N VAL A 36 1.15 -6.25 -29.08
CA VAL A 36 0.52 -7.18 -30.01
C VAL A 36 0.34 -6.47 -31.32
N ASP A 37 0.89 -7.05 -32.38
CA ASP A 37 0.73 -6.63 -33.78
C ASP A 37 0.79 -7.90 -34.63
N VAL A 38 -0.38 -8.55 -34.80
CA VAL A 38 -0.46 -9.92 -35.34
C VAL A 38 -1.63 -10.11 -36.31
N TRP A 39 -1.40 -10.94 -37.33
CA TRP A 39 -2.47 -11.46 -38.19
C TRP A 39 -2.94 -12.85 -37.71
N VAL A 40 -4.22 -12.97 -37.41
CA VAL A 40 -4.88 -14.25 -37.08
C VAL A 40 -5.53 -14.82 -38.33
N ASN A 41 -5.03 -15.97 -38.81
CA ASN A 41 -5.52 -16.63 -40.03
C ASN A 41 -7.01 -17.01 -39.93
N ALA A 42 -7.65 -17.19 -41.08
CA ALA A 42 -9.01 -17.72 -41.17
C ALA A 42 -9.08 -19.12 -40.53
N LEU A 43 -10.13 -19.38 -39.74
CA LEU A 43 -10.28 -20.61 -38.94
C LEU A 43 -9.10 -20.90 -38.00
N GLY A 44 -8.32 -19.88 -37.64
CA GLY A 44 -7.14 -19.98 -36.80
C GLY A 44 -7.33 -19.31 -35.45
N TYR A 45 -6.29 -19.39 -34.63
CA TYR A 45 -6.21 -18.63 -33.38
C TYR A 45 -4.78 -18.15 -33.13
N TYR A 46 -4.65 -17.12 -32.32
CA TYR A 46 -3.39 -16.67 -31.74
C TYR A 46 -3.43 -16.94 -30.23
N ASN A 47 -2.36 -17.57 -29.70
CA ASN A 47 -2.21 -17.89 -28.29
C ASN A 47 -1.06 -17.08 -27.71
N TYR A 48 -1.37 -16.27 -26.70
CA TYR A 48 -0.40 -15.58 -25.87
C TYR A 48 -0.46 -16.18 -24.47
N TYR A 49 0.66 -16.57 -23.88
CA TYR A 49 0.66 -17.33 -22.62
C TYR A 49 1.82 -16.99 -21.69
N TRP A 50 1.65 -17.37 -20.43
CA TRP A 50 2.67 -17.34 -19.40
C TRP A 50 2.72 -18.69 -18.69
N ASN A 51 3.91 -19.25 -18.51
CA ASN A 51 4.10 -20.55 -17.83
C ASN A 51 3.86 -20.48 -16.31
N ASP A 52 3.97 -19.29 -15.71
CA ASP A 52 3.84 -19.12 -14.27
C ASP A 52 3.38 -17.69 -13.94
N LEU A 53 2.08 -17.53 -13.72
CA LEU A 53 1.52 -16.34 -13.10
C LEU A 53 1.16 -16.64 -11.65
N GLY A 54 1.51 -15.74 -10.74
CA GLY A 54 1.12 -15.81 -9.34
C GLY A 54 -0.36 -15.51 -9.13
N SER A 55 -0.98 -16.18 -8.16
CA SER A 55 -2.32 -15.83 -7.67
C SER A 55 -2.37 -14.35 -7.24
N GLY A 56 -3.42 -13.65 -7.65
CA GLY A 56 -3.60 -12.22 -7.40
C GLY A 56 -2.93 -11.30 -8.42
N ASN A 57 -2.07 -11.81 -9.30
CA ASN A 57 -1.59 -11.05 -10.47
C ASN A 57 -2.79 -10.59 -11.30
N ARG A 58 -2.63 -9.48 -12.01
CA ARG A 58 -3.69 -8.91 -12.84
C ARG A 58 -3.23 -8.74 -14.27
N ILE A 59 -3.89 -9.46 -15.17
CA ILE A 59 -3.74 -9.30 -16.62
C ILE A 59 -4.58 -8.10 -17.05
N ASN A 60 -3.97 -7.16 -17.76
CA ASN A 60 -4.68 -6.09 -18.44
C ASN A 60 -4.45 -6.24 -19.95
N VAL A 61 -5.55 -6.33 -20.69
CA VAL A 61 -5.56 -6.49 -22.15
C VAL A 61 -6.25 -5.29 -22.75
N ASN A 62 -5.62 -4.66 -23.73
CA ASN A 62 -6.18 -3.57 -24.52
C ASN A 62 -5.82 -3.78 -26.00
N ILE A 63 -6.71 -4.42 -26.76
CA ILE A 63 -6.48 -4.85 -28.14
C ILE A 63 -7.63 -4.35 -29.03
N ASP A 64 -7.30 -3.86 -30.21
CA ASP A 64 -8.25 -3.48 -31.25
C ASP A 64 -8.10 -4.41 -32.47
N VAL A 65 -9.21 -4.73 -33.13
CA VAL A 65 -9.20 -5.38 -34.44
C VAL A 65 -9.09 -4.30 -35.51
N THR A 66 -7.90 -4.11 -36.08
CA THR A 66 -7.65 -3.03 -37.05
C THR A 66 -7.93 -3.44 -38.49
N SER A 67 -8.15 -4.73 -38.76
CA SER A 67 -8.56 -5.24 -40.07
C SER A 67 -9.32 -6.57 -39.96
N GLY A 68 -10.37 -6.74 -40.79
CA GLY A 68 -11.25 -7.92 -40.78
C GLY A 68 -12.54 -7.67 -40.00
N ASP A 69 -13.14 -8.75 -39.51
CA ASP A 69 -14.32 -8.76 -38.62
C ASP A 69 -13.87 -8.89 -37.17
N ASP A 70 -14.81 -8.70 -36.26
CA ASP A 70 -14.68 -8.92 -34.82
C ASP A 70 -14.06 -10.28 -34.44
N ILE A 71 -13.25 -10.34 -33.38
CA ILE A 71 -12.53 -11.55 -32.89
C ILE A 71 -13.22 -12.12 -31.65
N ASP A 72 -13.13 -13.44 -31.44
CA ASP A 72 -13.47 -14.03 -30.14
C ASP A 72 -12.24 -14.08 -29.24
N PHE A 73 -12.44 -13.84 -27.95
CA PHE A 73 -11.38 -13.77 -26.95
C PHE A 73 -11.71 -14.58 -25.70
N TYR A 74 -10.73 -15.37 -25.26
CA TYR A 74 -10.85 -16.26 -24.11
C TYR A 74 -9.65 -16.12 -23.18
N ILE A 75 -9.90 -16.22 -21.87
CA ILE A 75 -8.85 -16.43 -20.86
C ILE A 75 -9.03 -17.84 -20.29
N LEU A 76 -7.99 -18.67 -20.41
CA LEU A 76 -7.98 -20.07 -19.99
C LEU A 76 -6.80 -20.31 -19.02
N ASP A 77 -6.97 -21.22 -18.07
CA ASP A 77 -5.86 -21.85 -17.36
C ASP A 77 -5.34 -23.05 -18.18
N GLU A 78 -4.28 -23.70 -17.71
CA GLU A 78 -3.64 -24.88 -18.34
C GLU A 78 -4.66 -25.99 -18.68
N ASP A 79 -5.42 -26.47 -17.69
CA ASP A 79 -6.37 -27.58 -17.85
C ASP A 79 -7.46 -27.25 -18.90
N ASN A 80 -7.98 -26.02 -18.90
CA ASN A 80 -8.98 -25.59 -19.87
C ASN A 80 -8.38 -25.32 -21.25
N TYR A 81 -7.14 -24.84 -21.33
CA TYR A 81 -6.44 -24.70 -22.61
C TYR A 81 -6.19 -26.06 -23.27
N ASP A 82 -5.72 -27.04 -22.51
CA ASP A 82 -5.55 -28.41 -22.99
C ASP A 82 -6.87 -29.00 -23.49
N THR A 83 -7.96 -28.79 -22.75
CA THR A 83 -9.30 -29.20 -23.20
C THR A 83 -9.69 -28.50 -24.51
N TYR A 84 -9.40 -27.21 -24.63
CA TYR A 84 -9.72 -26.39 -25.80
C TYR A 84 -8.98 -26.87 -27.07
N ILE A 85 -7.65 -27.06 -27.01
CA ILE A 85 -6.87 -27.49 -28.19
C ILE A 85 -7.17 -28.92 -28.62
N ASN A 86 -7.66 -29.76 -27.70
CA ASN A 86 -8.12 -31.11 -28.01
C ASN A 86 -9.57 -31.16 -28.56
N GLY A 87 -10.20 -30.01 -28.80
CA GLY A 87 -11.56 -29.91 -29.33
C GLY A 87 -12.66 -30.27 -28.32
N GLY A 88 -12.32 -30.28 -27.03
CA GLY A 88 -13.27 -30.47 -25.93
C GLY A 88 -14.05 -29.19 -25.60
N SER A 89 -14.99 -29.32 -24.66
CA SER A 89 -15.76 -28.18 -24.13
C SER A 89 -15.02 -27.56 -22.94
N ALA A 90 -14.09 -26.65 -23.22
CA ALA A 90 -13.36 -25.91 -22.18
C ALA A 90 -14.25 -24.89 -21.47
N SER A 91 -14.01 -24.65 -20.18
CA SER A 91 -14.66 -23.58 -19.41
C SER A 91 -13.72 -22.38 -19.32
N SER A 92 -14.02 -21.31 -20.04
CA SER A 92 -13.20 -20.10 -19.96
C SER A 92 -13.50 -19.29 -18.70
N HIS A 93 -12.45 -18.74 -18.10
CA HIS A 93 -12.57 -17.81 -16.98
C HIS A 93 -13.15 -16.45 -17.39
N LEU A 94 -12.93 -16.06 -18.64
CA LEU A 94 -13.52 -14.89 -19.26
C LEU A 94 -13.70 -15.12 -20.76
N THR A 95 -14.84 -14.65 -21.29
CA THR A 95 -15.17 -14.71 -22.72
C THR A 95 -15.61 -13.34 -23.22
N ARG A 96 -15.19 -13.01 -24.44
CA ARG A 96 -15.74 -11.93 -25.27
C ARG A 96 -15.90 -12.47 -26.68
N GLU A 97 -17.14 -12.61 -27.13
CA GLU A 97 -17.45 -13.09 -28.48
C GLU A 97 -17.71 -11.89 -29.39
N ASN A 98 -17.31 -11.99 -30.65
CA ASN A 98 -17.50 -10.95 -31.67
C ASN A 98 -17.12 -9.55 -31.15
N ALA A 99 -15.89 -9.41 -30.64
CA ALA A 99 -15.36 -8.14 -30.18
C ALA A 99 -14.50 -7.45 -31.26
N GLY A 100 -14.91 -6.25 -31.68
CA GLY A 100 -14.05 -5.36 -32.50
C GLY A 100 -12.95 -4.67 -31.68
N SER A 101 -13.11 -4.62 -30.35
CA SER A 101 -12.09 -4.20 -29.40
C SER A 101 -12.25 -4.92 -28.06
N ILE A 102 -11.13 -5.16 -27.38
CA ILE A 102 -11.03 -5.89 -26.12
C ILE A 102 -10.29 -5.02 -25.12
N SER A 103 -11.00 -4.56 -24.11
CA SER A 103 -10.42 -3.84 -22.97
C SER A 103 -10.86 -4.52 -21.68
N VAL A 104 -9.98 -5.34 -21.10
CA VAL A 104 -10.29 -6.15 -19.90
C VAL A 104 -9.18 -6.10 -18.87
N SER A 105 -9.59 -6.23 -17.60
CA SER A 105 -8.70 -6.39 -16.46
C SER A 105 -9.17 -7.61 -15.68
N TYR A 106 -8.34 -8.66 -15.62
CA TYR A 106 -8.67 -9.95 -15.03
C TYR A 106 -7.66 -10.30 -13.94
N THR A 107 -8.15 -10.72 -12.76
CA THR A 107 -7.30 -11.10 -11.61
C THR A 107 -7.16 -12.60 -11.56
N ILE A 108 -5.92 -13.09 -11.53
CA ILE A 108 -5.58 -14.51 -11.52
C ILE A 108 -6.04 -15.16 -10.21
N PRO A 109 -6.98 -16.13 -10.25
CA PRO A 109 -7.50 -16.79 -9.04
C PRO A 109 -6.52 -17.82 -8.44
N SER A 110 -5.67 -18.43 -9.27
CA SER A 110 -4.74 -19.49 -8.87
C SER A 110 -3.43 -19.37 -9.64
N SER A 111 -2.33 -19.67 -8.98
CA SER A 111 -1.02 -19.67 -9.63
C SER A 111 -0.90 -20.80 -10.65
N GLY A 112 -0.23 -20.56 -11.77
CA GLY A 112 0.02 -21.58 -12.80
C GLY A 112 0.18 -20.99 -14.19
N GLU A 113 0.02 -21.83 -15.20
CA GLU A 113 0.03 -21.42 -16.61
C GLU A 113 -1.32 -20.85 -17.04
N TRP A 114 -1.27 -19.76 -17.82
CA TRP A 114 -2.43 -19.01 -18.27
C TRP A 114 -2.32 -18.62 -19.75
N HIS A 115 -3.44 -18.72 -20.46
CA HIS A 115 -3.53 -18.49 -21.89
C HIS A 115 -4.57 -17.42 -22.24
N LEU A 116 -4.22 -16.58 -23.20
CA LEU A 116 -5.08 -15.64 -23.90
C LEU A 116 -5.25 -16.14 -25.33
N ILE A 117 -6.48 -16.50 -25.69
CA ILE A 117 -6.80 -17.03 -27.01
C ILE A 117 -7.58 -15.99 -27.78
N PHE A 118 -7.06 -15.59 -28.95
CA PHE A 118 -7.74 -14.76 -29.93
C PHE A 118 -8.13 -15.63 -31.11
N ARG A 119 -9.41 -15.98 -31.24
CA ARG A 119 -9.91 -16.96 -32.19
C ARG A 119 -10.62 -16.28 -33.35
N ASN A 120 -10.30 -16.74 -34.56
CA ASN A 120 -10.94 -16.30 -35.78
C ASN A 120 -11.78 -17.44 -36.39
N ASP A 121 -13.08 -17.47 -36.08
CA ASP A 121 -14.01 -18.43 -36.67
C ASP A 121 -14.50 -18.04 -38.08
N ASN A 122 -14.02 -16.93 -38.64
CA ASN A 122 -14.31 -16.56 -40.01
C ASN A 122 -13.47 -17.40 -40.98
N TRP A 123 -14.11 -17.97 -42.00
CA TRP A 123 -13.50 -18.84 -43.00
C TRP A 123 -12.98 -18.11 -44.25
N PHE A 124 -13.37 -16.85 -44.44
CA PHE A 124 -13.06 -16.08 -45.64
C PHE A 124 -11.81 -15.21 -45.50
N PHE A 125 -11.53 -14.67 -44.32
CA PHE A 125 -10.44 -13.72 -44.14
C PHE A 125 -9.77 -13.80 -42.78
N ARG A 126 -8.50 -13.42 -42.80
CA ARG A 126 -7.68 -13.20 -41.62
C ARG A 126 -8.05 -11.87 -40.95
N LYS A 127 -7.76 -11.77 -39.65
CA LYS A 127 -7.99 -10.58 -38.82
C LYS A 127 -6.66 -10.00 -38.38
N HIS A 128 -6.56 -8.68 -38.26
CA HIS A 128 -5.38 -8.00 -37.73
C HIS A 128 -5.69 -7.46 -36.34
N LEU A 129 -4.81 -7.74 -35.38
CA LEU A 129 -4.93 -7.34 -33.99
C LEU A 129 -3.76 -6.43 -33.62
N GLU A 130 -4.06 -5.29 -33.02
CA GLU A 130 -3.07 -4.35 -32.51
C GLU A 130 -3.40 -3.94 -31.07
N GLY A 131 -2.39 -3.79 -30.22
CA GLY A 131 -2.56 -3.22 -28.88
C GLY A 131 -1.58 -3.78 -27.86
N THR A 132 -1.98 -3.85 -26.59
CA THR A 132 -1.07 -4.15 -25.48
C THR A 132 -1.62 -5.19 -24.51
N ILE A 133 -0.71 -6.02 -23.99
CA ILE A 133 -0.96 -6.98 -22.92
C ILE A 133 0.07 -6.71 -21.82
N THR A 134 -0.40 -6.50 -20.59
CA THR A 134 0.45 -6.24 -19.42
C THR A 134 0.02 -7.10 -18.23
N VAL A 135 0.97 -7.47 -17.38
CA VAL A 135 0.71 -8.20 -16.15
C VAL A 135 1.27 -7.45 -14.97
N THR A 136 0.39 -7.09 -14.05
CA THR A 136 0.78 -6.38 -12.84
C THR A 136 0.70 -7.27 -11.62
N ALA A 137 1.67 -7.15 -10.72
CA ALA A 137 1.64 -7.86 -9.44
C ALA A 137 0.40 -7.46 -8.61
N PRO A 138 -0.10 -8.35 -7.72
CA PRO A 138 -1.10 -7.96 -6.75
C PRO A 138 -0.60 -6.76 -5.95
N TYR A 139 -1.50 -5.82 -5.68
CA TYR A 139 -1.19 -4.74 -4.75
C TYR A 139 -1.00 -5.34 -3.35
N VAL A 140 0.27 -5.57 -2.99
CA VAL A 140 0.64 -5.88 -1.61
C VAL A 140 0.92 -4.53 -0.96
N PRO A 141 0.08 -4.05 -0.01
CA PRO A 141 0.42 -2.86 0.73
C PRO A 141 1.74 -3.15 1.45
N THR A 142 2.82 -2.53 0.97
CA THR A 142 4.10 -2.59 1.63
C THR A 142 3.88 -2.00 3.01
N SER A 143 3.90 -2.86 4.03
CA SER A 143 4.00 -2.40 5.40
C SER A 143 5.22 -1.48 5.43
N PRO A 144 5.12 -0.23 5.92
CA PRO A 144 6.27 0.65 5.97
C PRO A 144 7.38 -0.12 6.67
N SER A 145 8.46 -0.39 5.95
CA SER A 145 9.57 -1.16 6.50
C SER A 145 9.98 -0.47 7.80
N SER A 146 10.06 -1.23 8.88
CA SER A 146 10.38 -0.70 10.21
C SER A 146 11.71 0.07 10.21
N SER A 147 12.57 -0.14 9.21
CA SER A 147 13.78 0.64 8.97
C SER A 147 13.53 2.10 8.62
N ALA A 148 12.51 2.44 7.81
CA ALA A 148 12.18 3.84 7.53
C ALA A 148 11.71 4.55 8.82
N GLY A 149 10.90 3.85 9.64
CA GLY A 149 10.52 4.32 10.97
C GLY A 149 11.73 4.46 11.91
N ALA A 150 12.65 3.50 11.89
CA ALA A 150 13.85 3.52 12.74
C ALA A 150 14.83 4.64 12.34
N VAL A 151 15.03 4.87 11.05
CA VAL A 151 15.88 5.97 10.54
C VAL A 151 15.27 7.31 10.92
N MET A 152 13.96 7.49 10.76
CA MET A 152 13.26 8.71 11.19
C MET A 152 13.36 8.91 12.70
N ALA A 153 13.20 7.86 13.50
CA ALA A 153 13.37 7.92 14.96
C ALA A 153 14.80 8.32 15.34
N LEU A 154 15.82 7.76 14.69
CA LEU A 154 17.23 8.11 14.89
C LEU A 154 17.52 9.58 14.57
N LEU A 155 16.97 10.10 13.46
CA LEU A 155 17.13 11.51 13.08
C LEU A 155 16.49 12.46 14.10
N VAL A 156 15.32 12.12 14.62
CA VAL A 156 14.65 12.90 15.68
C VAL A 156 15.49 12.88 16.96
N ILE A 157 15.99 11.73 17.37
CA ILE A 157 16.86 11.61 18.56
C ILE A 157 18.13 12.45 18.38
N ALA A 158 18.80 12.35 17.23
CA ALA A 158 20.00 13.14 16.93
C ALA A 158 19.72 14.65 16.99
N ALA A 159 18.61 15.11 16.42
CA ALA A 159 18.20 16.52 16.49
C ALA A 159 17.98 16.99 17.94
N VAL A 160 17.31 16.18 18.77
CA VAL A 160 17.08 16.48 20.20
C VAL A 160 18.41 16.57 20.96
N VAL A 161 19.34 15.64 20.74
CA VAL A 161 20.66 15.65 21.36
C VAL A 161 21.45 16.91 20.99
N ILE A 162 21.43 17.31 19.72
CA ILE A 162 22.07 18.55 19.24
C ILE A 162 21.43 19.77 19.92
N CYS A 163 20.10 19.84 20.01
CA CYS A 163 19.41 20.93 20.70
C CYS A 163 19.82 21.03 22.18
N ILE A 164 19.89 19.91 22.90
CA ILE A 164 20.30 19.89 24.31
C ILE A 164 21.76 20.37 24.46
N ALA A 165 22.67 19.88 23.62
CA ALA A 165 24.08 20.28 23.64
C ALA A 165 24.26 21.79 23.40
N VAL A 166 23.52 22.36 22.45
CA VAL A 166 23.55 23.81 22.15
C VAL A 166 22.97 24.62 23.32
N CYS A 167 21.88 24.16 23.95
CA CYS A 167 21.30 24.81 25.12
C CYS A 167 22.26 24.79 26.33
N ALA A 168 22.92 23.65 26.59
CA ALA A 168 23.90 23.52 27.67
C ALA A 168 25.12 24.43 27.46
N ALA A 169 25.69 24.46 26.24
CA ALA A 169 26.83 25.30 25.90
C ALA A 169 26.52 26.81 26.08
N LYS A 170 25.30 27.24 25.73
CA LYS A 170 24.86 28.63 25.96
C LYS A 170 24.64 28.95 27.44
N SER A 171 24.00 28.04 28.19
CA SER A 171 23.80 28.23 29.64
C SER A 171 25.11 28.41 30.40
N GLN A 172 26.20 27.80 29.95
CA GLN A 172 27.50 27.98 30.60
C GLN A 172 28.13 29.35 30.31
N LYS A 173 27.88 29.94 29.14
CA LYS A 173 28.30 31.32 28.84
C LYS A 173 27.55 32.34 29.71
N ASP A 174 26.24 32.16 29.88
CA ASP A 174 25.42 33.09 30.70
C ASP A 174 25.78 33.03 32.20
N LYS A 175 26.42 31.95 32.67
CA LYS A 175 26.90 31.83 34.07
C LYS A 175 28.27 32.46 34.32
N GLN A 176 28.99 32.91 33.27
CA GLN A 176 30.27 33.61 33.42
C GLN A 176 30.13 35.12 33.58
N GLU A 177 28.93 35.68 33.42
CA GLU A 177 28.63 37.08 33.76
C GLU A 177 27.98 37.10 35.16
N GLY A 178 28.73 37.62 36.14
CA GLY A 178 28.46 37.45 37.56
C GLY A 178 27.20 38.15 38.12
N PRO A 179 26.79 37.79 39.36
CA PRO A 179 25.59 38.30 40.00
C PRO A 179 25.80 39.71 40.60
N VAL A 180 24.94 40.67 40.25
CA VAL A 180 24.68 41.86 41.09
C VAL A 180 23.54 41.52 42.04
N ALA A 181 23.84 41.60 43.33
CA ALA A 181 22.92 41.35 44.42
C ALA A 181 21.80 42.39 44.49
N SER A 182 20.58 41.94 44.80
CA SER A 182 19.57 42.73 45.53
C SER A 182 18.57 41.78 46.20
N GLN A 183 18.44 41.95 47.51
CA GLN A 183 17.56 41.22 48.43
C GLN A 183 16.16 41.86 48.51
N SER A 184 15.26 41.11 49.17
CA SER A 184 13.97 41.50 49.77
C SER A 184 12.76 41.50 48.81
N SER A 185 11.55 41.04 49.14
CA SER A 185 11.00 40.45 50.37
C SER A 185 9.70 39.70 50.02
N GLN A 186 9.28 38.85 50.96
CA GLN A 186 8.17 37.90 50.95
C GLN A 186 6.76 38.50 50.75
N THR A 187 5.87 37.73 50.10
CA THR A 187 4.45 37.45 50.46
C THR A 187 3.90 36.56 49.33
N GLY A 188 3.43 35.33 49.53
CA GLY A 188 2.54 34.85 50.57
C GLY A 188 1.13 34.68 49.97
N TYR A 189 0.92 33.73 49.05
CA TYR A 189 -0.39 33.13 48.77
C TYR A 189 -0.24 31.67 48.34
N GLN A 190 -1.16 30.88 48.87
CA GLN A 190 -1.22 29.44 48.93
C GLN A 190 -2.37 28.96 48.03
N VAL A 191 -2.31 27.70 47.58
CA VAL A 191 -3.42 26.89 47.01
C VAL A 191 -3.79 27.26 45.54
N ALA A 192 -3.86 26.36 44.56
CA ALA A 192 -4.33 24.97 44.56
C ALA A 192 -3.48 24.03 43.68
N GLN A 193 -3.27 22.81 44.17
CA GLN A 193 -2.69 21.67 43.46
C GLN A 193 -3.52 21.30 42.22
N PRO A 194 -2.93 21.17 41.03
CA PRO A 194 -3.55 20.45 39.92
C PRO A 194 -3.60 18.97 40.29
N SER A 195 -4.81 18.44 40.45
CA SER A 195 -5.08 17.01 40.58
C SER A 195 -4.42 16.26 39.42
N VAL A 196 -3.40 15.46 39.73
CA VAL A 196 -2.76 14.54 38.79
C VAL A 196 -3.82 13.52 38.38
N ARG A 197 -4.41 13.76 37.22
CA ARG A 197 -5.37 12.83 36.60
C ARG A 197 -4.61 11.53 36.32
N PRO A 198 -5.02 10.39 36.90
CA PRO A 198 -4.33 9.12 36.68
C PRO A 198 -4.33 8.84 35.18
N THR A 199 -3.14 8.58 34.64
CA THR A 199 -2.95 8.20 33.24
C THR A 199 -3.67 6.87 33.04
N GLN A 200 -4.87 6.97 32.52
CA GLN A 200 -5.80 5.88 32.36
C GLN A 200 -5.22 4.93 31.30
N GLN A 201 -4.60 3.82 31.73
CA GLN A 201 -4.03 2.79 30.85
C GLN A 201 -5.08 2.28 29.87
N VAL A 202 -4.97 2.68 28.61
CA VAL A 202 -5.92 2.27 27.57
C VAL A 202 -5.65 0.81 27.22
N GLY A 203 -6.45 -0.11 27.76
CA GLY A 203 -6.42 -1.52 27.36
C GLY A 203 -7.01 -1.68 25.96
N PHE A 204 -6.45 -2.58 25.15
CA PHE A 204 -6.96 -2.90 23.81
C PHE A 204 -7.64 -4.27 23.81
N CYS A 205 -8.63 -4.47 22.95
CA CYS A 205 -9.25 -5.78 22.77
C CYS A 205 -8.26 -6.77 22.11
N PRO A 206 -7.97 -7.93 22.71
CA PRO A 206 -6.99 -8.87 22.16
C PRO A 206 -7.45 -9.53 20.86
N TYR A 207 -8.75 -9.52 20.56
CA TYR A 207 -9.31 -10.16 19.37
C TYR A 207 -9.42 -9.22 18.16
N CYS A 208 -9.67 -7.92 18.38
CA CYS A 208 -9.95 -6.98 17.28
C CYS A 208 -9.17 -5.66 17.34
N GLY A 209 -8.28 -5.49 18.33
CA GLY A 209 -7.40 -4.33 18.46
C GLY A 209 -8.09 -3.00 18.78
N THR A 210 -9.40 -2.99 19.03
CA THR A 210 -10.12 -1.74 19.32
C THR A 210 -9.87 -1.32 20.78
N PRO A 211 -9.60 -0.03 21.06
CA PRO A 211 -9.38 0.45 22.42
C PRO A 211 -10.63 0.23 23.29
N LYS A 212 -10.43 -0.27 24.52
CA LYS A 212 -11.50 -0.58 25.48
C LYS A 212 -12.14 0.73 25.95
N GLN A 213 -13.42 0.92 25.66
CA GLN A 213 -14.11 2.20 25.91
C GLN A 213 -14.43 2.45 27.40
N LEU A 214 -14.41 1.41 28.25
CA LEU A 214 -14.67 1.50 29.70
C LEU A 214 -13.85 0.44 30.45
N PHE A 215 -13.28 0.79 31.61
CA PHE A 215 -12.37 -0.11 32.37
C PHE A 215 -13.07 -1.40 32.83
N ASP A 216 -14.37 -1.36 33.04
CA ASP A 216 -15.23 -2.40 33.59
C ASP A 216 -16.10 -3.14 32.55
N ALA A 217 -15.97 -2.81 31.25
CA ALA A 217 -16.72 -3.51 30.21
C ALA A 217 -16.37 -5.01 30.19
N LYS A 218 -17.40 -5.88 30.23
CA LYS A 218 -17.29 -7.34 30.13
C LYS A 218 -17.18 -7.83 28.68
N PHE A 219 -17.62 -7.04 27.71
CA PHE A 219 -17.65 -7.40 26.29
C PHE A 219 -17.10 -6.26 25.42
N CYS A 220 -16.54 -6.60 24.26
CA CYS A 220 -16.10 -5.62 23.27
C CYS A 220 -17.29 -5.06 22.49
N SER A 221 -17.45 -3.74 22.45
CA SER A 221 -18.53 -3.06 21.70
C SER A 221 -18.44 -3.22 20.19
N LYS A 222 -17.26 -3.55 19.64
CA LYS A 222 -17.06 -3.75 18.19
C LYS A 222 -17.25 -5.20 17.74
N CYS A 223 -16.73 -6.17 18.50
CA CYS A 223 -16.74 -7.59 18.08
C CYS A 223 -17.60 -8.51 18.95
N GLY A 224 -18.21 -8.01 20.02
CA GLY A 224 -19.13 -8.76 20.90
C GLY A 224 -18.48 -9.80 21.81
N ARG A 225 -17.17 -10.05 21.71
CA ARG A 225 -16.48 -11.08 22.53
C ARG A 225 -16.25 -10.62 23.96
N ALA A 226 -16.33 -11.55 24.91
CA ALA A 226 -16.06 -11.31 26.32
C ALA A 226 -14.55 -11.13 26.59
N PHE A 227 -14.20 -10.26 27.54
CA PHE A 227 -12.83 -10.19 28.07
C PHE A 227 -12.70 -11.24 29.17
N SER A 228 -12.12 -12.39 28.83
CA SER A 228 -11.87 -13.49 29.77
C SER A 228 -10.88 -13.05 30.85
N GLY A 229 -11.36 -12.83 32.06
CA GLY A 229 -10.52 -12.82 33.26
C GLY A 229 -10.11 -14.24 33.63
N PRO A 230 -9.04 -14.42 34.44
CA PRO A 230 -8.61 -15.75 34.88
C PRO A 230 -9.75 -16.43 35.64
N ASP A 231 -10.05 -17.66 35.24
CA ASP A 231 -10.99 -18.55 35.91
C ASP A 231 -10.56 -18.72 37.38
N LEU A 232 -11.33 -18.14 38.31
CA LEU A 232 -11.25 -18.47 39.73
C LEU A 232 -12.01 -19.79 39.94
N GLY A 233 -11.27 -20.89 39.82
CA GLY A 233 -11.59 -22.15 40.47
C GLY A 233 -11.11 -22.15 41.92
#